data_AF-A0A4C1ULS5-F1
#
_entry.id   AF-A0A4C1ULS5-F1
#
_cell.length_a   1.000
_cell.length_b   1.000
_cell.length_c   1.000
_cell.angle_alpha   90.00
_cell.angle_beta   90.00
_cell.angle_gamma   90.00
#
_symmetry.space_group_name_H-M   'P 1'
#
loop_
_entity.id
_entity.type
_entity.pdbx_description
1 polymer ?
#
loop_
_entity_poly.entity_id
_entity_poly.type
_entity_poly.pdbx_seq_one_letter_code
_entity_poly.pdbx_strand_id
1 'polypeptide(L)'
;MDLDDNAMGLTPEQTDKILQFQDLTGIEDMSICRDVLQRHQWDLEVAIQEQLNIREGRPSVFASEARAPPVVHDHIAQQVFTDEPADGPGGMRGLFSYVVNLVVNTLSDPEVIDYINTHALFWGCSVESGEGWRVAQSVGGRRYPLLCVVCVREHRMTVVARSEGSCSPAQLLQRLRRVVADNEPHLAAARADRVEREVTAQLRAAQDEAYAESLAADQEKERRRAADRAARIQQEHDDAMRKRSEERRCQEVLEARKATAARLPPEPAPGEGTVVLLLRLPSGDRLTRRFQIEQNTQDLYDFVFSNPLSPEEFEITTNFPKRVLIRGAYNLFEAGLKDRDVLFVNDMNA
;
A
#
# COMPACT_ATOMS: atom_id res chain seq x y z
N MET A 1 -35.16 9.39 -19.52
CA MET A 1 -34.73 8.22 -20.33
C MET A 1 -34.51 7.14 -19.29
N ASP A 2 -35.62 6.58 -18.79
CA ASP A 2 -35.70 6.00 -17.44
C ASP A 2 -36.26 4.58 -17.53
N LEU A 3 -35.48 3.70 -18.15
CA LEU A 3 -35.80 2.28 -18.27
C LEU A 3 -34.46 1.53 -18.35
N ASP A 4 -33.86 1.20 -17.21
CA ASP A 4 -33.08 -0.06 -17.04
C ASP A 4 -32.56 -0.40 -15.63
N ASP A 5 -32.84 0.38 -14.58
CA ASP A 5 -32.22 0.11 -13.25
C ASP A 5 -33.02 -0.76 -12.26
N ASN A 6 -33.93 -1.64 -12.73
CA ASN A 6 -34.71 -2.49 -11.81
C ASN A 6 -34.63 -3.99 -12.09
N ALA A 7 -33.43 -4.49 -12.42
CA ALA A 7 -33.19 -5.91 -12.61
C ALA A 7 -33.23 -6.76 -11.31
N MET A 8 -33.27 -6.13 -10.12
CA MET A 8 -33.20 -6.86 -8.84
C MET A 8 -34.23 -6.47 -7.77
N GLY A 9 -35.16 -5.53 -8.05
CA GLY A 9 -36.20 -5.13 -7.09
C GLY A 9 -35.66 -4.47 -5.82
N LEU A 10 -34.51 -3.80 -5.91
CA LEU A 10 -33.80 -3.17 -4.78
C LEU A 10 -34.11 -1.68 -4.75
N THR A 11 -34.28 -1.10 -3.57
CA THR A 11 -34.41 0.35 -3.42
C THR A 11 -33.06 1.05 -3.69
N PRO A 12 -33.04 2.32 -4.08
CA PRO A 12 -31.79 3.06 -4.29
C PRO A 12 -30.88 3.07 -3.05
N GLU A 13 -31.45 3.09 -1.83
CA GLU A 13 -30.69 2.97 -0.58
C GLU A 13 -30.06 1.57 -0.38
N GLN A 14 -30.73 0.52 -0.86
CA GLN A 14 -30.22 -0.85 -0.81
C GLN A 14 -29.07 -1.05 -1.80
N THR A 15 -29.16 -0.48 -2.99
CA THR A 15 -28.09 -0.51 -3.98
C THR A 15 -26.83 0.21 -3.48
N ASP A 16 -26.99 1.36 -2.83
CA ASP A 16 -25.87 2.12 -2.24
C ASP A 16 -25.18 1.32 -1.11
N LYS A 17 -25.94 0.64 -0.25
CA LYS A 17 -25.38 -0.26 0.77
C LYS A 17 -24.64 -1.45 0.17
N ILE A 18 -25.11 -2.01 -0.94
CA ILE A 18 -24.41 -3.10 -1.64
C ILE A 18 -23.07 -2.62 -2.19
N LEU A 19 -23.03 -1.45 -2.83
CA LEU A 19 -21.81 -0.85 -3.35
C LEU A 19 -20.79 -0.58 -2.24
N GLN A 20 -21.22 0.02 -1.13
CA GLN A 20 -20.34 0.26 0.02
C GLN A 20 -19.83 -1.05 0.64
N PHE A 21 -20.68 -2.07 0.71
CA PHE A 21 -20.27 -3.40 1.16
C PHE A 21 -19.28 -4.05 0.18
N GLN A 22 -19.45 -3.85 -1.12
CA GLN A 22 -18.56 -4.33 -2.19
C GLN A 22 -17.16 -3.73 -2.05
N ASP A 23 -17.09 -2.40 -1.88
CA ASP A 23 -15.84 -1.65 -1.74
C ASP A 23 -15.07 -2.05 -0.47
N LEU A 24 -15.77 -2.31 0.64
CA LEU A 24 -15.15 -2.60 1.94
C LEU A 24 -14.83 -4.08 2.15
N THR A 25 -15.61 -4.99 1.58
CA THR A 25 -15.39 -6.44 1.74
C THR A 25 -14.66 -7.08 0.56
N GLY A 26 -14.56 -6.40 -0.58
CA GLY A 26 -13.90 -6.87 -1.79
C GLY A 26 -14.62 -8.03 -2.51
N ILE A 27 -15.90 -8.27 -2.21
CA ILE A 27 -16.72 -9.29 -2.90
C ILE A 27 -17.29 -8.69 -4.17
N GLU A 28 -16.83 -9.12 -5.34
CA GLU A 28 -17.29 -8.55 -6.61
C GLU A 28 -18.73 -8.95 -6.99
N ASP A 29 -19.26 -10.04 -6.42
CA ASP A 29 -20.59 -10.57 -6.76
C ASP A 29 -21.71 -9.85 -6.00
N MET A 30 -22.45 -9.02 -6.74
CA MET A 30 -23.56 -8.22 -6.23
C MET A 30 -24.70 -9.05 -5.63
N SER A 31 -24.89 -10.30 -6.09
CA SER A 31 -25.92 -11.20 -5.57
C SER A 31 -25.57 -11.75 -4.19
N ILE A 32 -24.28 -12.02 -3.95
CA ILE A 32 -23.76 -12.46 -2.65
C ILE A 32 -23.82 -11.31 -1.65
N CYS A 33 -23.42 -10.11 -2.04
CA CYS A 33 -23.53 -8.91 -1.20
C CYS A 33 -24.97 -8.65 -0.75
N ARG A 34 -25.93 -8.80 -1.68
CA ARG A 34 -27.37 -8.68 -1.38
C ARG A 34 -27.83 -9.73 -0.37
N ASP A 35 -27.49 -11.00 -0.58
CA ASP A 35 -27.92 -12.09 0.31
C ASP A 35 -27.36 -11.92 1.74
N VAL A 36 -26.11 -11.46 1.86
CA VAL A 36 -25.48 -11.17 3.16
C VAL A 36 -26.18 -9.98 3.83
N LEU A 37 -26.30 -8.84 3.15
CA LEU A 37 -26.99 -7.68 3.70
C LEU A 37 -28.44 -7.98 4.08
N GLN A 38 -29.15 -8.80 3.30
CA GLN A 38 -30.53 -9.19 3.59
C GLN A 38 -30.64 -10.03 4.86
N ARG A 39 -29.67 -10.93 5.13
CA ARG A 39 -29.61 -11.71 6.39
C ARG A 39 -29.36 -10.83 7.60
N HIS A 40 -28.61 -9.74 7.44
CA HIS A 40 -28.30 -8.76 8.48
C HIS A 40 -29.28 -7.56 8.49
N GLN A 41 -30.49 -7.72 7.93
CA GLN A 41 -31.51 -6.67 7.91
C GLN A 41 -31.04 -5.33 7.33
N TRP A 42 -30.12 -5.37 6.36
CA TRP A 42 -29.48 -4.21 5.74
C TRP A 42 -28.65 -3.34 6.70
N ASP A 43 -28.18 -3.92 7.79
CA ASP A 43 -27.18 -3.31 8.67
C ASP A 43 -25.78 -3.49 8.08
N LEU A 44 -25.29 -2.42 7.46
CA LEU A 44 -24.03 -2.41 6.72
C LEU A 44 -22.83 -2.68 7.64
N GLU A 45 -22.81 -2.08 8.84
CA GLU A 45 -21.69 -2.20 9.76
C GLU A 45 -21.56 -3.63 10.29
N VAL A 46 -22.68 -4.23 10.70
CA VAL A 46 -22.71 -5.62 11.19
C VAL A 46 -22.30 -6.60 10.09
N ALA A 47 -22.83 -6.42 8.88
CA ALA A 47 -22.51 -7.28 7.75
C ALA A 47 -21.01 -7.19 7.38
N ILE A 48 -20.45 -5.98 7.25
CA ILE A 48 -19.04 -5.79 6.90
C ILE A 48 -18.16 -6.43 7.97
N GLN A 49 -18.48 -6.17 9.23
CA GLN A 49 -17.67 -6.66 10.33
C GLN A 49 -17.74 -8.19 10.42
N GLU A 50 -18.89 -8.82 10.24
CA GLU A 50 -19.00 -10.28 10.19
C GLU A 50 -18.23 -10.87 9.00
N GLN A 51 -18.33 -10.25 7.83
CA GLN A 51 -17.62 -10.70 6.64
C GLN A 51 -16.10 -10.57 6.76
N LEU A 52 -15.61 -9.46 7.32
CA LEU A 52 -14.19 -9.25 7.62
C LEU A 52 -13.71 -10.20 8.73
N ASN A 53 -14.54 -10.46 9.74
CA ASN A 53 -14.23 -11.42 10.81
C ASN A 53 -14.16 -12.86 10.29
N ILE A 54 -15.01 -13.26 9.35
CA ILE A 54 -14.93 -14.55 8.65
C ILE A 54 -13.63 -14.64 7.83
N ARG A 55 -13.20 -13.54 7.19
CA ARG A 55 -11.92 -13.49 6.44
C ARG A 55 -10.69 -13.50 7.36
N GLU A 56 -10.77 -12.85 8.52
CA GLU A 56 -9.68 -12.75 9.51
C GLU A 56 -9.67 -13.87 10.56
N GLY A 57 -10.66 -14.77 10.54
CA GLY A 57 -10.78 -15.88 11.50
C GLY A 57 -11.06 -15.44 12.95
N ARG A 58 -11.53 -14.20 13.16
CA ARG A 58 -11.85 -13.65 14.49
C ARG A 58 -13.36 -13.71 14.74
N PRO A 59 -13.82 -14.05 15.95
CA PRO A 59 -15.25 -13.97 16.26
C PRO A 59 -15.73 -12.51 16.30
N SER A 60 -16.93 -12.25 15.79
CA SER A 60 -17.52 -10.90 15.64
C SER A 60 -17.58 -10.10 16.95
N VAL A 61 -17.03 -8.88 16.91
CA VAL A 61 -16.93 -7.94 18.06
C VAL A 61 -18.26 -7.22 18.37
N PHE A 62 -19.23 -7.24 17.44
CA PHE A 62 -20.61 -6.77 17.66
C PHE A 62 -21.59 -7.92 17.93
N ALA A 63 -21.11 -9.03 18.51
CA ALA A 63 -21.92 -9.76 19.46
C ALA A 63 -22.24 -8.81 20.64
N SER A 64 -23.17 -7.90 20.42
CA SER A 64 -23.72 -7.03 21.44
C SER A 64 -24.28 -7.95 22.53
N GLU A 65 -23.72 -7.74 23.72
CA GLU A 65 -23.73 -8.63 24.87
C GLU A 65 -22.86 -9.87 24.71
N ALA A 66 -21.94 -10.05 25.66
CA ALA A 66 -21.37 -11.32 26.05
C ALA A 66 -22.47 -12.28 26.56
N ARG A 67 -23.45 -12.57 25.71
CA ARG A 67 -24.37 -13.65 25.91
C ARG A 67 -23.57 -14.90 25.56
N ALA A 68 -23.25 -15.69 26.58
CA ALA A 68 -22.79 -17.05 26.38
C ALA A 68 -23.65 -17.68 25.27
N PRO A 69 -23.04 -18.36 24.29
CA PRO A 69 -23.77 -18.93 23.15
C PRO A 69 -25.01 -19.64 23.68
N PRO A 70 -26.19 -19.42 23.07
CA PRO A 70 -27.44 -19.92 23.59
C PRO A 70 -27.32 -21.44 23.75
N VAL A 71 -27.29 -21.88 25.00
CA VAL A 71 -27.19 -23.29 25.31
C VAL A 71 -28.51 -23.92 24.89
N VAL A 72 -28.44 -24.79 23.89
CA VAL A 72 -29.63 -25.46 23.39
C VAL A 72 -30.04 -26.50 24.43
N HIS A 73 -31.27 -26.34 24.92
CA HIS A 73 -31.93 -27.32 25.76
C HIS A 73 -32.73 -28.24 24.85
N ASP A 74 -32.09 -29.31 24.38
CA ASP A 74 -32.77 -30.34 23.61
C ASP A 74 -33.21 -31.46 24.55
N HIS A 75 -34.51 -31.47 24.85
CA HIS A 75 -35.14 -32.45 25.75
C HIS A 75 -35.03 -33.90 25.26
N ILE A 76 -34.77 -34.12 23.97
CA ILE A 76 -34.72 -35.47 23.37
C ILE A 76 -33.29 -36.05 23.42
N ALA A 77 -32.28 -35.19 23.26
CA ALA A 77 -30.87 -35.59 23.23
C ALA A 77 -30.21 -35.64 24.62
N GLN A 78 -30.88 -35.11 25.65
CA GLN A 78 -30.33 -34.95 26.99
C GLN A 78 -30.52 -36.18 27.87
N GLN A 79 -29.45 -36.66 28.48
CA GLN A 79 -29.54 -37.66 29.55
C GLN A 79 -29.91 -36.97 30.87
N VAL A 80 -31.10 -37.26 31.41
CA VAL A 80 -31.56 -36.73 32.70
C VAL A 80 -31.47 -37.82 33.76
N PHE A 81 -30.65 -37.58 34.78
CA PHE A 81 -30.51 -38.45 35.94
C PHE A 81 -31.20 -37.82 37.14
N THR A 82 -32.12 -38.55 37.75
CA THR A 82 -32.86 -38.11 38.93
C THR A 82 -32.70 -39.17 40.00
N ASP A 83 -32.06 -38.83 41.11
CA ASP A 83 -32.01 -39.72 42.27
C ASP A 83 -33.05 -39.24 43.29
N GLU A 84 -34.12 -40.02 43.45
CA GLU A 84 -35.10 -39.85 44.52
C GLU A 84 -34.66 -40.65 45.76
N PRO A 85 -34.75 -40.10 46.98
CA PRO A 85 -34.62 -40.91 48.19
C PRO A 85 -35.85 -41.80 48.38
N ALA A 86 -35.67 -42.92 49.09
CA ALA A 86 -36.77 -43.74 49.61
C ALA A 86 -37.61 -43.01 50.68
N ASP A 87 -37.06 -41.98 51.33
CA ASP A 87 -37.74 -41.09 52.27
C ASP A 87 -37.64 -39.64 51.78
N GLY A 88 -38.77 -39.02 51.47
CA GLY A 88 -38.83 -37.65 50.94
C GLY A 88 -38.14 -36.62 51.84
N PRO A 89 -37.73 -35.46 51.30
CA PRO A 89 -37.01 -34.43 52.05
C PRO A 89 -37.95 -33.79 53.10
N GLY A 90 -37.95 -34.34 54.32
CA GLY A 90 -38.60 -33.72 55.46
C GLY A 90 -37.85 -32.47 55.94
N GLY A 91 -38.26 -31.29 55.46
CA GLY A 91 -37.86 -29.99 56.01
C GLY A 91 -36.46 -29.46 55.63
N MET A 92 -36.12 -28.27 56.13
CA MET A 92 -34.85 -27.56 55.86
C MET A 92 -33.58 -28.39 56.14
N ARG A 93 -33.64 -29.33 57.10
CA ARG A 93 -32.52 -30.24 57.42
C ARG A 93 -32.20 -31.22 56.29
N GLY A 94 -33.21 -31.67 55.55
CA GLY A 94 -33.03 -32.54 54.39
C GLY A 94 -32.22 -31.83 53.31
N LEU A 95 -32.68 -30.67 52.85
CA LEU A 95 -32.00 -29.85 51.82
C LEU A 95 -30.54 -29.55 52.15
N PHE A 96 -30.23 -29.24 53.42
CA PHE A 96 -28.86 -29.02 53.87
C PHE A 96 -28.01 -30.29 53.75
N SER A 97 -28.56 -31.45 54.14
CA SER A 97 -27.89 -32.75 53.99
C SER A 97 -27.63 -33.11 52.52
N TYR A 98 -28.53 -32.75 51.60
CA TYR A 98 -28.39 -33.02 50.16
C TYR A 98 -27.20 -32.27 49.53
N VAL A 99 -27.11 -30.96 49.79
CA VAL A 99 -26.06 -30.12 49.22
C VAL A 99 -24.70 -30.48 49.84
N VAL A 100 -24.65 -30.67 51.16
CA VAL A 100 -23.43 -31.10 51.85
C VAL A 100 -22.99 -32.47 51.34
N ASN A 101 -23.90 -33.42 51.13
CA ASN A 101 -23.54 -34.74 50.64
C ASN A 101 -22.95 -34.68 49.21
N LEU A 102 -23.55 -33.95 48.27
CA LEU A 102 -23.00 -33.85 46.91
C LEU A 102 -21.64 -33.13 46.88
N VAL A 103 -21.51 -31.98 47.57
CA VAL A 103 -20.29 -31.19 47.49
C VAL A 103 -19.16 -31.81 48.32
N VAL A 104 -19.46 -32.28 49.53
CA VAL A 104 -18.45 -32.78 50.49
C VAL A 104 -18.15 -34.26 50.33
N ASN A 105 -19.09 -35.09 49.89
CA ASN A 105 -18.82 -36.53 49.70
C ASN A 105 -18.58 -36.87 48.24
N THR A 106 -19.41 -36.36 47.31
CA THR A 106 -19.36 -36.79 45.91
C THR A 106 -18.32 -36.02 45.08
N LEU A 107 -18.34 -34.69 45.13
CA LEU A 107 -17.41 -33.85 44.36
C LEU A 107 -16.03 -33.73 45.01
N SER A 108 -15.91 -34.04 46.30
CA SER A 108 -14.63 -34.06 47.02
C SER A 108 -13.91 -35.41 46.94
N ASP A 109 -14.50 -36.40 46.27
CA ASP A 109 -13.87 -37.70 46.05
C ASP A 109 -12.67 -37.57 45.08
N PRO A 110 -11.50 -38.16 45.39
CA PRO A 110 -10.29 -37.97 44.60
C PRO A 110 -10.41 -38.53 43.18
N GLU A 111 -11.15 -39.62 42.97
CA GLU A 111 -11.33 -40.19 41.62
C GLU A 111 -12.23 -39.29 40.76
N VAL A 112 -13.24 -38.67 41.37
CA VAL A 112 -14.11 -37.69 40.70
C VAL A 112 -13.31 -36.46 40.28
N ILE A 113 -12.48 -35.92 41.17
CA ILE A 113 -11.66 -34.72 40.90
C ILE A 113 -10.66 -34.98 39.76
N ASP A 114 -9.93 -36.10 39.83
CA ASP A 114 -8.93 -36.47 38.81
C ASP A 114 -9.58 -36.62 37.43
N TYR A 115 -10.73 -37.30 37.38
CA TYR A 115 -11.47 -37.48 36.14
C TYR A 115 -11.94 -36.15 35.54
N ILE A 116 -12.52 -35.27 36.36
CA ILE A 116 -13.01 -33.95 35.90
C ILE A 116 -11.86 -33.11 35.37
N ASN A 117 -10.76 -32.97 36.11
CA ASN A 117 -9.62 -32.14 35.70
C ASN A 117 -8.97 -32.60 34.39
N THR A 118 -9.04 -33.90 34.09
CA THR A 118 -8.45 -34.47 32.87
C THR A 118 -9.34 -34.28 31.65
N HIS A 119 -10.66 -34.34 31.81
CA HIS A 119 -11.60 -34.43 30.68
C HIS A 119 -12.50 -33.20 30.49
N ALA A 120 -12.61 -32.33 31.50
CA ALA A 120 -13.59 -31.25 31.52
C ALA A 120 -13.07 -30.00 32.25
N LEU A 121 -13.74 -28.88 31.99
CA LEU A 121 -13.63 -27.69 32.81
C LEU A 121 -14.78 -27.68 33.81
N PHE A 122 -14.47 -27.46 35.09
CA PHE A 122 -15.46 -27.40 36.15
C PHE A 122 -15.77 -25.96 36.54
N TRP A 123 -17.06 -25.63 36.59
CA TRP A 123 -17.56 -24.35 37.07
C TRP A 123 -18.82 -24.58 37.90
N GLY A 124 -18.97 -23.80 38.98
CA GLY A 124 -20.11 -23.89 39.88
C GLY A 124 -20.45 -22.54 40.48
N CYS A 125 -21.73 -22.34 40.77
CA CYS A 125 -22.24 -21.12 41.40
C CYS A 125 -23.42 -21.46 42.32
N SER A 126 -23.69 -20.58 43.30
CA SER A 126 -24.93 -20.67 44.09
C SER A 126 -26.12 -20.16 43.28
N VAL A 127 -27.25 -20.84 43.36
CA VAL A 127 -28.53 -20.43 42.75
C VAL A 127 -29.04 -19.12 43.37
N GLU A 128 -28.60 -18.79 44.58
CA GLU A 128 -28.92 -17.52 45.24
C GLU A 128 -28.25 -16.31 44.56
N SER A 129 -27.22 -16.55 43.74
CA SER A 129 -26.58 -15.50 42.96
C SER A 129 -27.39 -15.18 41.69
N GLY A 130 -27.39 -13.92 41.26
CA GLY A 130 -28.10 -13.50 40.05
C GLY A 130 -27.58 -14.16 38.76
N GLU A 131 -26.32 -14.59 38.73
CA GLU A 131 -25.77 -15.40 37.63
C GLU A 131 -26.26 -16.84 37.71
N GLY A 132 -26.16 -17.47 38.89
CA GLY A 132 -26.58 -18.86 39.08
C GLY A 132 -28.06 -19.08 38.83
N TRP A 133 -28.92 -18.14 39.24
CA TRP A 133 -30.35 -18.20 38.92
C TRP A 133 -30.60 -18.14 37.41
N ARG A 134 -29.95 -17.23 36.68
CA ARG A 134 -30.08 -17.12 35.21
C ARG A 134 -29.60 -18.38 34.51
N VAL A 135 -28.45 -18.92 34.91
CA VAL A 135 -27.92 -20.16 34.33
C VAL A 135 -28.86 -21.33 34.62
N ALA A 136 -29.31 -21.49 35.86
CA ALA A 136 -30.25 -22.55 36.24
C ALA A 136 -31.56 -22.52 35.42
N GLN A 137 -32.10 -21.33 35.14
CA GLN A 137 -33.27 -21.17 34.26
C GLN A 137 -32.94 -21.57 32.81
N SER A 138 -31.79 -21.14 32.27
CA SER A 138 -31.40 -21.46 30.88
C SER A 138 -31.18 -22.95 30.64
N VAL A 139 -30.63 -23.66 31.63
CA VAL A 139 -30.46 -25.12 31.56
C VAL A 139 -31.70 -25.88 32.01
N GLY A 140 -32.83 -25.21 32.29
CA GLY A 140 -34.09 -25.85 32.69
C GLY A 140 -34.02 -26.66 33.97
N GLY A 141 -33.20 -26.23 34.94
CA GLY A 141 -33.08 -26.87 36.25
C GLY A 141 -34.32 -26.66 37.10
N ARG A 142 -34.91 -27.75 37.60
CA ARG A 142 -36.11 -27.71 38.46
C ARG A 142 -35.85 -28.16 39.89
N ARG A 143 -34.76 -28.90 40.11
CA ARG A 143 -34.37 -29.48 41.40
C ARG A 143 -32.89 -29.23 41.66
N TYR A 144 -32.55 -29.08 42.94
CA TYR A 144 -31.20 -28.78 43.41
C TYR A 144 -30.76 -29.79 44.48
N PRO A 145 -29.47 -30.14 44.55
CA PRO A 145 -28.36 -29.65 43.72
C PRO A 145 -28.44 -30.13 42.26
N LEU A 146 -27.89 -29.31 41.35
CA LEU A 146 -27.98 -29.49 39.89
C LEU A 146 -26.57 -29.54 39.29
N LEU A 147 -26.26 -30.60 38.55
CA LEU A 147 -25.06 -30.71 37.74
C LEU A 147 -25.44 -30.86 36.28
N CYS A 148 -24.82 -30.06 35.40
CA CYS A 148 -25.04 -30.13 33.96
C CYS A 148 -23.71 -30.33 33.23
N VAL A 149 -23.73 -31.14 32.16
CA VAL A 149 -22.60 -31.30 31.24
C VAL A 149 -22.99 -30.64 29.93
N VAL A 150 -22.14 -29.71 29.47
CA VAL A 150 -22.32 -28.95 28.23
C VAL A 150 -21.19 -29.29 27.28
N CYS A 151 -21.52 -29.58 26.02
CA CYS A 151 -20.51 -29.75 24.98
C CYS A 151 -20.97 -29.10 23.67
N VAL A 152 -20.06 -28.99 22.71
CA VAL A 152 -20.39 -28.51 21.37
C VAL A 152 -20.90 -29.70 20.55
N ARG A 153 -22.11 -29.57 20.00
CA ARG A 153 -22.67 -30.48 18.97
C ARG A 153 -23.09 -29.64 17.78
N GLU A 154 -22.73 -30.07 16.57
CA GLU A 154 -23.15 -29.40 15.32
C GLU A 154 -22.94 -27.88 15.36
N HIS A 155 -21.78 -27.45 15.85
CA HIS A 155 -21.40 -26.04 16.02
C HIS A 155 -22.22 -25.23 17.04
N ARG A 156 -23.01 -25.86 17.91
CA ARG A 156 -23.79 -25.20 18.97
C ARG A 156 -23.43 -25.75 20.35
N MET A 157 -23.44 -24.91 21.36
CA MET A 157 -23.32 -25.37 22.75
C MET A 157 -24.65 -25.98 23.21
N THR A 158 -24.61 -27.22 23.69
CA THR A 158 -25.81 -27.99 24.03
C THR A 158 -25.62 -28.68 25.38
N VAL A 159 -26.67 -28.68 26.21
CA VAL A 159 -26.66 -29.49 27.45
C VAL A 159 -26.86 -30.96 27.07
N VAL A 160 -25.85 -31.79 27.29
CA VAL A 160 -25.89 -33.22 26.93
C VAL A 160 -26.29 -34.11 28.09
N ALA A 161 -26.07 -33.66 29.32
CA ALA A 161 -26.52 -34.37 30.51
C ALA A 161 -26.89 -33.42 31.64
N ARG A 162 -27.83 -33.87 32.47
CA ARG A 162 -28.19 -33.25 33.75
C ARG A 162 -28.33 -34.32 34.81
N SER A 163 -27.78 -34.05 35.99
CA SER A 163 -28.02 -34.81 37.21
C SER A 163 -28.69 -33.90 38.23
N GLU A 164 -29.88 -34.28 38.68
CA GLU A 164 -30.64 -33.60 39.72
C GLU A 164 -30.63 -34.47 40.99
N GLY A 165 -30.27 -33.89 42.13
CA GLY A 165 -30.27 -34.57 43.44
C GLY A 165 -28.89 -35.07 43.90
N SER A 166 -28.88 -35.85 44.99
CA SER A 166 -27.65 -36.44 45.54
C SER A 166 -27.34 -37.76 44.84
N CYS A 167 -26.08 -37.95 44.44
CA CYS A 167 -25.59 -39.19 43.85
C CYS A 167 -24.30 -39.63 44.55
N SER A 168 -24.00 -40.94 44.56
CA SER A 168 -22.71 -41.43 45.09
C SER A 168 -21.56 -41.12 44.12
N PRO A 169 -20.29 -41.02 44.58
CA PRO A 169 -19.13 -40.76 43.72
C PRO A 169 -19.03 -41.73 42.54
N ALA A 170 -19.21 -43.03 42.81
CA ALA A 170 -19.15 -44.07 41.79
C ALA A 170 -20.26 -43.92 40.72
N GLN A 171 -21.48 -43.57 41.15
CA GLN A 171 -22.58 -43.31 40.21
C GLN A 171 -22.32 -42.06 39.37
N LEU A 172 -21.78 -40.99 39.96
CA LEU A 172 -21.43 -39.78 39.24
C LEU A 172 -20.35 -40.06 38.18
N LEU A 173 -19.29 -40.77 38.55
CA LEU A 173 -18.23 -41.18 37.62
C LEU A 173 -18.76 -42.03 36.48
N GLN A 174 -19.61 -43.01 36.77
CA GLN A 174 -20.21 -43.85 35.74
C GLN A 174 -21.07 -43.03 34.77
N ARG A 175 -21.86 -42.07 35.28
CA ARG A 175 -22.67 -41.16 34.47
C ARG A 175 -21.78 -40.26 33.60
N LEU A 176 -20.75 -39.63 34.16
CA LEU A 176 -19.83 -38.77 33.42
C LEU A 176 -19.06 -39.54 32.34
N ARG A 177 -18.55 -40.73 32.64
CA ARG A 177 -17.87 -41.60 31.67
C ARG A 177 -18.76 -41.96 30.50
N ARG A 178 -20.02 -42.32 30.78
CA ARG A 178 -21.01 -42.62 29.74
C ARG A 178 -21.29 -41.40 28.86
N VAL A 179 -21.56 -40.25 29.48
CA VAL A 179 -21.88 -39.01 28.76
C VAL A 179 -20.71 -38.56 27.90
N VAL A 180 -19.48 -38.63 28.39
CA VAL A 180 -18.28 -38.29 27.60
C VAL A 180 -18.11 -39.26 26.44
N ALA A 181 -18.21 -40.57 26.68
CA ALA A 181 -18.07 -41.59 25.62
C ALA A 181 -19.13 -41.42 24.52
N ASP A 182 -20.38 -41.15 24.88
CA ASP A 182 -21.48 -40.93 23.91
C ASP A 182 -21.26 -39.65 23.07
N ASN A 183 -20.50 -38.68 23.59
CA ASN A 183 -20.25 -37.39 22.94
C ASN A 183 -18.88 -37.25 22.27
N GLU A 184 -17.95 -38.19 22.51
CA GLU A 184 -16.60 -38.15 21.94
C GLU A 184 -16.60 -38.01 20.41
N PRO A 185 -17.49 -38.66 19.62
CA PRO A 185 -17.54 -38.46 18.17
C PRO A 185 -17.84 -37.02 17.76
N HIS A 186 -18.74 -36.33 18.49
CA HIS A 186 -19.09 -34.94 18.22
C HIS A 186 -17.94 -33.99 18.59
N LEU A 187 -17.23 -34.28 19.69
CA LEU A 187 -16.04 -33.53 20.09
C LEU A 187 -14.89 -33.74 19.10
N ALA A 188 -14.69 -34.97 18.63
CA ALA A 188 -13.67 -35.30 17.62
C ALA A 188 -13.96 -34.59 16.30
N ALA A 189 -15.22 -34.57 15.84
CA ALA A 189 -15.62 -33.80 14.66
C ALA A 189 -15.35 -32.30 14.84
N ALA A 190 -15.76 -31.71 15.97
CA ALA A 190 -15.50 -30.30 16.24
C ALA A 190 -13.98 -29.95 16.32
N ARG A 191 -13.15 -30.88 16.83
CA ARG A 191 -11.69 -30.73 16.82
C ARG A 191 -11.13 -30.83 15.40
N ALA A 192 -11.60 -31.79 14.60
CA ALA A 192 -11.18 -31.97 13.21
C ALA A 192 -11.52 -30.74 12.37
N ASP A 193 -12.75 -30.21 12.47
CA ASP A 193 -13.18 -29.01 11.76
C ASP A 193 -12.30 -27.80 12.13
N ARG A 194 -11.93 -27.68 13.41
CA ARG A 194 -11.05 -26.59 13.86
C ARG A 194 -9.66 -26.70 13.23
N VAL A 195 -9.09 -27.90 13.20
CA VAL A 195 -7.79 -28.16 12.57
C VAL A 195 -7.86 -27.91 11.06
N GLU A 196 -8.91 -28.37 10.38
CA GLU A 196 -9.09 -28.17 8.94
C GLU A 196 -9.18 -26.68 8.59
N ARG A 197 -9.92 -25.89 9.38
CA ARG A 197 -9.98 -24.42 9.21
C ARG A 197 -8.63 -23.77 9.41
N GLU A 198 -7.87 -24.19 10.41
CA GLU A 198 -6.53 -23.67 10.69
C GLU A 198 -5.57 -23.99 9.53
N VAL A 199 -5.55 -25.24 9.06
CA VAL A 199 -4.75 -25.66 7.90
C VAL A 199 -5.15 -24.89 6.64
N THR A 200 -6.45 -24.71 6.40
CA THR A 200 -6.94 -23.94 5.24
C THR A 200 -6.53 -22.47 5.32
N ALA A 201 -6.59 -21.86 6.51
CA ALA A 201 -6.15 -20.49 6.73
C ALA A 201 -4.63 -20.35 6.50
N GLN A 202 -3.83 -21.30 7.00
CA GLN A 202 -2.38 -21.32 6.79
C GLN A 202 -2.02 -21.47 5.31
N LEU A 203 -2.72 -22.33 4.57
CA LEU A 203 -2.47 -22.51 3.14
C LEU A 203 -2.76 -21.25 2.33
N ARG A 204 -3.87 -20.55 2.63
CA ARG A 204 -4.20 -19.27 1.98
C ARG A 204 -3.17 -18.20 2.30
N ALA A 205 -2.76 -18.08 3.55
CA ALA A 205 -1.73 -17.12 3.95
C ALA A 205 -0.41 -17.34 3.20
N ALA A 206 0.02 -18.59 3.05
CA ALA A 206 1.23 -18.93 2.29
C ALA A 206 1.07 -18.61 0.79
N GLN A 207 -0.12 -18.80 0.22
CA GLN A 207 -0.41 -18.45 -1.18
C GLN A 207 -0.41 -16.93 -1.39
N ASP A 208 -1.01 -16.18 -0.49
CA ASP A 208 -1.08 -14.72 -0.54
C ASP A 208 0.32 -14.09 -0.39
N GLU A 209 1.16 -14.65 0.49
CA GLU A 209 2.57 -14.24 0.65
C GLU A 209 3.36 -14.46 -0.65
N ALA A 210 3.27 -15.65 -1.25
CA ALA A 210 3.94 -15.95 -2.52
C ALA A 210 3.45 -15.06 -3.67
N TYR A 211 2.16 -14.75 -3.71
CA TYR A 211 1.60 -13.84 -4.70
C TYR A 211 2.09 -12.40 -4.50
N ALA A 212 2.15 -11.92 -3.26
CA ALA A 212 2.66 -10.60 -2.93
C ALA A 212 4.13 -10.44 -3.32
N GLU A 213 4.96 -11.46 -3.07
CA GLU A 213 6.36 -11.48 -3.50
C GLU A 213 6.49 -11.42 -5.04
N SER A 214 5.70 -12.22 -5.76
CA SER A 214 5.70 -12.21 -7.22
C SER A 214 5.25 -10.86 -7.78
N LEU A 215 4.22 -10.26 -7.20
CA LEU A 215 3.70 -8.96 -7.61
C LEU A 215 4.74 -7.85 -7.37
N ALA A 216 5.42 -7.87 -6.23
CA ALA A 216 6.48 -6.91 -5.92
C ALA A 216 7.66 -7.04 -6.91
N ALA A 217 8.04 -8.27 -7.27
CA ALA A 217 9.10 -8.51 -8.25
C ALA A 217 8.72 -7.99 -9.65
N ASP A 218 7.48 -8.20 -10.09
CA ASP A 218 6.99 -7.70 -11.37
C ASP A 218 6.90 -6.16 -11.39
N GLN A 219 6.41 -5.55 -10.31
CA GLN A 219 6.36 -4.09 -10.17
C GLN A 219 7.77 -3.46 -10.20
N GLU A 220 8.74 -4.05 -9.51
CA GLU A 220 10.11 -3.54 -9.50
C GLU A 220 10.77 -3.66 -10.87
N LYS A 221 10.54 -4.78 -11.55
CA LYS A 221 11.00 -4.99 -12.93
C LYS A 221 10.38 -3.97 -13.89
N GLU A 222 9.10 -3.63 -13.70
CA GLU A 222 8.43 -2.61 -14.50
C GLU A 222 9.00 -1.21 -14.21
N ARG A 223 9.19 -0.84 -12.95
CA ARG A 223 9.81 0.43 -12.54
C ARG A 223 11.20 0.60 -13.14
N ARG A 224 12.04 -0.44 -13.06
CA ARG A 224 13.38 -0.42 -13.65
C ARG A 224 13.34 -0.20 -15.16
N ARG A 225 12.44 -0.90 -15.87
CA ARG A 225 12.24 -0.73 -17.32
C ARG A 225 11.72 0.67 -17.66
N ALA A 226 10.83 1.24 -16.86
CA ALA A 226 10.31 2.59 -17.06
C ALA A 226 11.38 3.65 -16.84
N ALA A 227 12.21 3.51 -15.79
CA ALA A 227 13.34 4.39 -15.52
C ALA A 227 14.39 4.33 -16.64
N ASP A 228 14.72 3.14 -17.14
CA ASP A 228 15.66 2.97 -18.25
C ASP A 228 15.14 3.64 -19.54
N ARG A 229 13.83 3.54 -19.82
CA ARG A 229 13.20 4.23 -20.96
C ARG A 229 13.21 5.75 -20.79
N ALA A 230 12.86 6.24 -19.60
CA ALA A 230 12.87 7.66 -19.30
C ALA A 230 14.27 8.25 -19.39
N ALA A 231 15.29 7.55 -18.91
CA ALA A 231 16.69 7.98 -19.01
C ALA A 231 17.16 8.06 -20.47
N ARG A 232 16.77 7.11 -21.32
CA ARG A 232 17.08 7.16 -22.77
C ARG A 232 16.40 8.35 -23.45
N ILE A 233 15.11 8.56 -23.18
CA ILE A 233 14.36 9.70 -23.74
C ILE A 233 14.98 11.03 -23.29
N GLN A 234 15.38 11.13 -22.01
CA GLN A 234 16.02 12.34 -21.48
C GLN A 234 17.38 12.59 -22.14
N GLN A 235 18.21 11.56 -22.31
CA GLN A 235 19.48 11.68 -23.03
C GLN A 235 19.28 12.13 -24.48
N GLU A 236 18.34 11.52 -25.20
CA GLU A 236 18.01 11.91 -26.57
C GLU A 236 17.52 13.36 -26.67
N HIS A 237 16.69 13.80 -25.72
CA HIS A 237 16.21 15.18 -25.65
C HIS A 237 17.34 16.16 -25.36
N ASP A 238 18.20 15.86 -24.39
CA ASP A 238 19.33 16.71 -24.00
C ASP A 238 20.36 16.82 -25.15
N ASP A 239 20.65 15.72 -25.84
CA ASP A 239 21.52 15.71 -27.01
C ASP A 239 20.91 16.49 -28.20
N ALA A 240 19.60 16.36 -28.43
CA ALA A 240 18.91 17.13 -29.46
C ALA A 240 18.90 18.64 -29.15
N MET A 241 18.74 19.01 -27.87
CA MET A 241 18.80 20.41 -27.43
C MET A 241 20.21 20.99 -27.59
N ARG A 242 21.25 20.23 -27.25
CA ARG A 242 22.65 20.65 -27.47
C ARG A 242 22.92 20.91 -28.96
N LYS A 243 22.60 19.95 -29.83
CA LYS A 243 22.77 20.10 -31.29
C LYS A 243 22.03 21.31 -31.84
N ARG A 244 20.77 21.53 -31.45
CA ARG A 244 20.00 22.72 -31.89
C ARG A 244 20.63 24.02 -31.40
N SER A 245 21.17 24.05 -30.18
CA SER A 245 21.83 25.26 -29.66
C SER A 245 23.13 25.57 -30.40
N GLU A 246 23.92 24.55 -30.75
CA GLU A 246 25.14 24.67 -31.54
C GLU A 246 24.81 25.13 -32.97
N GLU A 247 23.81 24.54 -33.62
CA GLU A 247 23.34 24.95 -34.95
C GLU A 247 22.88 26.41 -34.98
N ARG A 248 22.12 26.84 -33.97
CA ARG A 248 21.69 28.25 -33.83
C ARG A 248 22.88 29.18 -33.67
N ARG A 249 23.84 28.84 -32.80
CA ARG A 249 25.05 29.64 -32.58
C ARG A 249 25.85 29.80 -33.87
N CYS A 250 26.08 28.72 -34.60
CA CYS A 250 26.76 28.76 -35.90
C CYS A 250 26.02 29.65 -36.92
N GLN A 251 24.69 29.58 -36.97
CA GLN A 251 23.88 30.40 -37.86
C GLN A 251 23.92 31.88 -37.49
N GLU A 252 23.80 32.22 -36.20
CA GLU A 252 23.89 33.59 -35.70
C GLU A 252 25.25 34.22 -36.04
N VAL A 253 26.34 33.47 -35.85
CA VAL A 253 27.69 33.91 -36.22
C VAL A 253 27.80 34.13 -37.73
N LEU A 254 27.28 33.21 -38.56
CA LEU A 254 27.34 33.35 -40.02
C LEU A 254 26.55 34.57 -40.51
N GLU A 255 25.34 34.80 -39.99
CA GLU A 255 24.52 35.95 -40.34
C GLU A 255 25.15 37.27 -39.85
N ALA A 256 25.71 37.29 -38.64
CA ALA A 256 26.47 38.44 -38.14
C ALA A 256 27.68 38.75 -39.03
N ARG A 257 28.39 37.73 -39.53
CA ARG A 257 29.50 37.90 -40.48
C ARG A 257 29.04 38.50 -41.80
N LYS A 258 27.94 37.99 -42.39
CA LYS A 258 27.36 38.54 -43.63
C LYS A 258 26.90 39.99 -43.46
N ALA A 259 26.22 40.29 -42.35
CA ALA A 259 25.75 41.64 -42.05
C ALA A 259 26.92 42.62 -41.88
N THR A 260 27.99 42.17 -41.22
CA THR A 260 29.22 42.96 -41.07
C THR A 260 29.90 43.18 -42.43
N ALA A 261 29.99 42.14 -43.27
CA ALA A 261 30.54 42.24 -44.62
C ALA A 261 29.78 43.27 -45.49
N ALA A 262 28.45 43.30 -45.39
CA ALA A 262 27.59 44.21 -46.15
C ALA A 262 27.70 45.67 -45.69
N ARG A 263 28.07 45.92 -44.43
CA ARG A 263 28.23 47.28 -43.88
C ARG A 263 29.58 47.92 -44.22
N LEU A 264 30.56 47.13 -44.68
CA LEU A 264 31.90 47.63 -44.95
C LEU A 264 31.93 48.61 -46.13
N PRO A 265 32.59 49.78 -45.99
CA PRO A 265 32.75 50.73 -47.10
C PRO A 265 33.50 50.11 -48.30
N PRO A 266 33.22 50.52 -49.55
CA PRO A 266 33.97 50.03 -50.71
C PRO A 266 35.46 50.41 -50.60
N GLU A 267 36.34 49.60 -51.22
CA GLU A 267 37.78 49.83 -51.16
C GLU A 267 38.14 51.18 -51.83
N PRO A 268 38.88 52.06 -51.14
CA PRO A 268 39.24 53.38 -51.68
C PRO A 268 40.21 53.27 -52.87
N ALA A 269 40.05 54.19 -53.82
CA ALA A 269 40.96 54.34 -54.95
C ALA A 269 42.39 54.68 -54.47
N PRO A 270 43.44 54.32 -55.24
CA PRO A 270 44.80 54.73 -54.92
C PRO A 270 44.94 56.25 -55.05
N GLY A 271 45.32 56.93 -53.96
CA GLY A 271 45.41 58.39 -53.87
C GLY A 271 46.01 58.84 -52.54
N GLU A 272 46.09 60.16 -52.32
CA GLU A 272 46.55 60.75 -51.06
C GLU A 272 45.60 60.37 -49.90
N GLY A 273 46.16 59.94 -48.77
CA GLY A 273 45.39 59.54 -47.58
C GLY A 273 44.99 58.05 -47.51
N THR A 274 45.40 57.21 -48.45
CA THR A 274 45.10 55.76 -48.44
C THR A 274 46.25 54.92 -47.84
N VAL A 275 45.93 54.07 -46.86
CA VAL A 275 46.84 53.13 -46.21
C VAL A 275 46.59 51.69 -46.68
N VAL A 276 47.65 50.95 -47.00
CA VAL A 276 47.56 49.52 -47.37
C VAL A 276 47.90 48.66 -46.15
N LEU A 277 46.92 47.92 -45.64
CA LEU A 277 47.12 47.03 -44.48
C LEU A 277 47.19 45.57 -44.93
N LEU A 278 48.22 44.87 -44.46
CA LEU A 278 48.39 43.43 -44.64
C LEU A 278 48.09 42.72 -43.31
N LEU A 279 46.98 42.00 -43.24
CA LEU A 279 46.58 41.25 -42.05
C LEU A 279 46.93 39.77 -42.21
N ARG A 280 47.67 39.22 -41.26
CA ARG A 280 47.97 37.79 -41.18
C ARG A 280 46.99 37.11 -40.23
N LEU A 281 46.25 36.13 -40.73
CA LEU A 281 45.32 35.31 -39.96
C LEU A 281 46.07 34.19 -39.21
N PRO A 282 45.52 33.67 -38.09
CA PRO A 282 46.06 32.51 -37.38
C PRO A 282 46.18 31.24 -38.26
N SER A 283 45.33 31.14 -39.29
CA SER A 283 45.37 30.06 -40.30
C SER A 283 46.60 30.11 -41.21
N GLY A 284 47.38 31.21 -41.19
CA GLY A 284 48.51 31.46 -42.08
C GLY A 284 48.16 32.27 -43.34
N ASP A 285 46.87 32.51 -43.59
CA ASP A 285 46.39 33.30 -44.72
C ASP A 285 46.69 34.80 -44.55
N ARG A 286 46.80 35.50 -45.68
CA ARG A 286 47.14 36.93 -45.73
C ARG A 286 46.03 37.70 -46.42
N LEU A 287 45.39 38.60 -45.68
CA LEU A 287 44.38 39.52 -46.21
C LEU A 287 45.05 40.87 -46.48
N THR A 288 44.84 41.40 -47.68
CA THR A 288 45.34 42.74 -48.04
C THR A 288 44.15 43.61 -48.41
N ARG A 289 44.02 44.77 -47.79
CA ARG A 289 42.98 45.74 -48.13
C ARG A 289 43.45 47.17 -47.89
N ARG A 290 42.99 48.08 -48.73
CA ARG A 290 43.22 49.51 -48.57
C ARG A 290 42.16 50.13 -47.67
N PHE A 291 42.59 51.04 -46.80
CA PHE A 291 41.74 51.83 -45.93
C PHE A 291 42.08 53.30 -46.07
N GLN A 292 41.11 54.18 -45.83
CA GLN A 292 41.38 55.61 -45.69
C GLN A 292 42.02 55.85 -44.31
N ILE A 293 42.98 56.77 -44.21
CA ILE A 293 43.68 57.05 -42.95
C ILE A 293 42.74 57.61 -41.85
N GLU A 294 41.60 58.17 -42.26
CA GLU A 294 40.50 58.68 -41.44
C GLU A 294 39.47 57.62 -41.04
N GLN A 295 39.56 56.38 -41.53
CA GLN A 295 38.64 55.31 -41.14
C GLN A 295 38.88 54.84 -39.71
N ASN A 296 37.88 54.17 -39.14
CA ASN A 296 37.91 53.73 -37.76
C ASN A 296 38.58 52.35 -37.65
N THR A 297 39.25 52.12 -36.53
CA THR A 297 39.74 50.80 -36.10
C THR A 297 38.61 49.77 -36.02
N GLN A 298 37.36 50.18 -35.78
CA GLN A 298 36.18 49.33 -35.90
C GLN A 298 36.01 48.73 -37.31
N ASP A 299 36.21 49.51 -38.38
CA ASP A 299 36.05 49.04 -39.76
C ASP A 299 37.12 48.00 -40.13
N LEU A 300 38.30 48.12 -39.53
CA LEU A 300 39.39 47.15 -39.64
C LEU A 300 39.03 45.82 -38.95
N TYR A 301 38.48 45.87 -37.73
CA TYR A 301 37.98 44.69 -37.02
C TYR A 301 36.80 44.05 -37.75
N ASP A 302 35.87 44.85 -38.24
CA ASP A 302 34.71 44.40 -39.01
C ASP A 302 35.15 43.73 -40.34
N PHE A 303 36.23 44.22 -40.97
CA PHE A 303 36.83 43.57 -42.13
C PHE A 303 37.43 42.20 -41.81
N VAL A 304 38.19 42.08 -40.72
CA VAL A 304 38.74 40.77 -40.32
C VAL A 304 37.62 39.80 -40.00
N PHE A 305 36.62 40.23 -39.21
CA PHE A 305 35.47 39.41 -38.81
C PHE A 305 34.62 38.96 -40.02
N SER A 306 34.52 39.78 -41.07
CA SER A 306 33.80 39.41 -42.30
C SER A 306 34.41 38.24 -43.06
N ASN A 307 35.68 37.90 -42.78
CA ASN A 307 36.36 36.80 -43.46
C ASN A 307 35.98 35.44 -42.84
N PRO A 308 35.61 34.42 -43.65
CA PRO A 308 35.25 33.09 -43.15
C PRO A 308 36.39 32.40 -42.39
N LEU A 309 37.65 32.73 -42.69
CA LEU A 309 38.85 32.13 -42.09
C LEU A 309 39.31 32.85 -40.81
N SER A 310 38.58 33.88 -40.37
CA SER A 310 38.84 34.57 -39.10
C SER A 310 38.22 33.82 -37.90
N PRO A 311 38.81 33.93 -36.69
CA PRO A 311 38.20 33.39 -35.47
C PRO A 311 36.93 34.16 -35.08
N GLU A 312 36.11 33.59 -34.19
CA GLU A 312 34.95 34.30 -33.62
C GLU A 312 35.37 35.43 -32.68
N GLU A 313 36.42 35.20 -31.88
CA GLU A 313 36.99 36.18 -30.95
C GLU A 313 38.48 36.33 -31.24
N PHE A 314 38.90 37.55 -31.60
CA PHE A 314 40.28 37.80 -32.00
C PHE A 314 40.76 39.20 -31.61
N GLU A 315 42.08 39.33 -31.52
CA GLU A 315 42.77 40.60 -31.29
C GLU A 315 43.72 40.92 -32.45
N ILE A 316 43.81 42.18 -32.86
CA ILE A 316 44.71 42.64 -33.92
C ILE A 316 45.93 43.30 -33.28
N THR A 317 47.13 42.87 -33.66
CA THR A 317 48.41 43.38 -33.14
C THR A 317 49.30 43.94 -34.25
N THR A 318 50.00 45.05 -33.97
CA THR A 318 51.01 45.64 -34.86
C THR A 318 52.37 44.94 -34.68
N ASN A 319 53.25 45.01 -35.69
CA ASN A 319 54.58 44.41 -35.62
C ASN A 319 55.62 45.28 -34.89
N PHE A 320 55.71 46.58 -35.22
CA PHE A 320 56.72 47.50 -34.64
C PHE A 320 56.20 48.95 -34.51
N PRO A 321 56.04 49.50 -33.29
CA PRO A 321 56.11 48.80 -32.00
C PRO A 321 54.97 47.79 -31.87
N LYS A 322 55.20 46.67 -31.15
CA LYS A 322 54.18 45.65 -30.92
C LYS A 322 53.11 46.18 -29.97
N ARG A 323 51.89 46.36 -30.47
CA ARG A 323 50.75 46.90 -29.71
C ARG A 323 49.46 46.23 -30.16
N VAL A 324 48.55 45.98 -29.22
CA VAL A 324 47.17 45.55 -29.51
C VAL A 324 46.37 46.77 -29.94
N LEU A 325 45.70 46.68 -31.08
CA LEU A 325 44.77 47.71 -31.54
C LEU A 325 43.47 47.59 -30.74
N ILE A 326 42.97 48.71 -30.23
CA ILE A 326 41.71 48.72 -29.49
C ILE A 326 40.57 48.77 -30.49
N ARG A 327 39.59 47.87 -30.36
CA ARG A 327 38.36 47.91 -31.15
C ARG A 327 37.52 49.13 -30.75
N GLY A 328 37.27 50.05 -31.68
CA GLY A 328 36.46 51.24 -31.41
C GLY A 328 36.49 52.29 -32.52
N ALA A 329 36.06 53.51 -32.21
CA ALA A 329 35.98 54.62 -33.16
C ALA A 329 37.29 55.44 -33.25
N TYR A 330 38.45 54.81 -33.01
CA TYR A 330 39.75 55.47 -33.14
C TYR A 330 40.18 55.48 -34.60
N ASN A 331 40.66 56.62 -35.10
CA ASN A 331 41.14 56.74 -36.47
C ASN A 331 42.41 55.90 -36.68
N LEU A 332 42.58 55.35 -37.89
CA LEU A 332 43.80 54.60 -38.24
C LEU A 332 45.08 55.45 -38.11
N PHE A 333 44.97 56.78 -38.32
CA PHE A 333 46.05 57.74 -38.05
C PHE A 333 46.47 57.76 -36.58
N GLU A 334 45.51 57.86 -35.65
CA GLU A 334 45.75 57.90 -34.21
C GLU A 334 46.23 56.53 -33.68
N ALA A 335 45.81 55.45 -34.34
CA ALA A 335 46.35 54.12 -34.15
C ALA A 335 47.81 53.98 -34.65
N GLY A 336 48.41 55.03 -35.20
CA GLY A 336 49.83 55.09 -35.56
C GLY A 336 50.20 54.19 -36.74
N LEU A 337 49.22 53.83 -37.57
CA LEU A 337 49.44 53.00 -38.75
C LEU A 337 50.00 53.84 -39.90
N LYS A 338 51.05 53.32 -40.53
CA LYS A 338 51.75 53.95 -41.67
C LYS A 338 51.19 53.43 -42.99
N ASP A 339 51.52 54.09 -44.10
CA ASP A 339 51.08 53.78 -45.48
C ASP A 339 51.15 52.29 -45.87
N ARG A 340 52.06 51.52 -45.27
CA ARG A 340 52.17 50.06 -45.44
C ARG A 340 52.56 49.39 -44.12
N ASP A 341 51.57 48.84 -43.41
CA ASP A 341 51.80 48.10 -42.16
C ASP A 341 51.28 46.67 -42.22
N VAL A 342 51.97 45.79 -41.50
CA VAL A 342 51.60 44.38 -41.33
C VAL A 342 51.02 44.20 -39.93
N LEU A 343 49.80 43.67 -39.89
CA LEU A 343 49.04 43.37 -38.69
C LEU A 343 48.90 41.86 -38.52
N PHE A 344 48.84 41.41 -37.28
CA PHE A 344 48.68 40.00 -36.92
C PHE A 344 47.38 39.84 -36.14
N VAL A 345 46.53 38.95 -36.61
CA VAL A 345 45.29 38.53 -35.95
C VAL A 345 45.63 37.36 -35.05
N ASN A 346 45.35 37.48 -33.75
CA ASN A 346 45.52 36.43 -32.76
C ASN A 346 44.14 35.92 -32.35
N ASP A 347 43.97 34.61 -32.30
CA ASP A 347 42.76 33.94 -31.81
C ASP A 347 42.77 33.95 -30.27
N MET A 348 41.67 34.40 -29.65
CA MET A 348 41.52 34.41 -28.19
C MET A 348 40.93 33.11 -27.63
N ASN A 349 40.42 32.23 -28.51
CA ASN A 349 39.82 30.96 -28.16
C ASN A 349 40.75 29.75 -28.43
N ALA A 350 42.00 29.98 -28.85
CA ALA A 350 42.98 28.96 -29.23
C ALA A 350 43.80 28.39 -28.07
#